data_AF-A0A7V5TQU8-F1
#
_entry.id   AF-A0A7V5TQU8-F1
#
_cell.length_a   1.000
_cell.length_b   1.000
_cell.length_c   1.000
_cell.angle_alpha   90.00
_cell.angle_beta   90.00
_cell.angle_gamma   90.00
#
_symmetry.space_group_name_H-M   'P 1'
#
loop_
_entity.id
_entity.type
_entity.pdbx_description
1 polymer ?
#
loop_
_entity_poly.entity_id
_entity_poly.type
_entity_poly.pdbx_seq_one_letter_code
_entity_poly.pdbx_strand_id
1 'polypeptide(L)'
;MSKDDFKSSSFINRFLISLKKNRVINSISKNKFLNYWYHLILAYVGALIYCFPSRKIFVLGITGTKGKTTTIELINAALERAGKKTALLSSLRMKINNHSIFNTWGNTMPGRFFIQKFLAKAVAADCEYALVEVTSQGVVSNRHRFIRF
;
A
#
# COMPACT_ATOMS: atom_id res chain seq x y z
N MET A 1 12.90 -8.22 -7.90
CA MET A 1 13.12 -7.09 -6.95
C MET A 1 14.52 -6.55 -7.24
N SER A 2 14.69 -5.30 -7.67
CA SER A 2 16.03 -4.80 -8.05
C SER A 2 16.85 -4.39 -6.82
N LYS A 3 18.18 -4.42 -6.92
CA LYS A 3 19.12 -4.09 -5.83
C LYS A 3 18.94 -2.67 -5.28
N ASP A 4 18.35 -1.77 -6.06
CA ASP A 4 18.12 -0.37 -5.69
C ASP A 4 16.92 -0.20 -4.73
N ASP A 5 15.93 -1.10 -4.82
CA ASP A 5 14.77 -1.15 -3.92
C ASP A 5 15.17 -1.48 -2.47
N PHE A 6 16.24 -2.26 -2.29
CA PHE A 6 16.80 -2.58 -0.98
C PHE A 6 17.56 -1.39 -0.38
N LYS A 7 18.26 -0.61 -1.20
CA LYS A 7 19.16 0.47 -0.74
C LYS A 7 18.40 1.72 -0.28
N SER A 8 17.37 2.14 -1.03
CA SER A 8 16.54 3.31 -0.68
C SER A 8 15.62 3.04 0.52
N SER A 9 15.02 1.83 0.56
CA SER A 9 14.29 1.32 1.73
C SER A 9 15.21 1.22 2.96
N SER A 10 16.42 0.65 2.81
CA SER A 10 17.42 0.54 3.87
C SER A 10 17.81 1.88 4.49
N PHE A 11 17.97 2.94 3.69
CA PHE A 11 18.40 4.25 4.21
C PHE A 11 17.32 4.92 5.05
N ILE A 12 16.07 4.94 4.56
CA ILE A 12 14.93 5.51 5.28
C ILE A 12 14.61 4.65 6.52
N ASN A 13 14.69 3.33 6.41
CA ASN A 13 14.51 2.44 7.57
C ASN A 13 15.63 2.61 8.59
N ARG A 14 16.90 2.75 8.18
CA ARG A 14 18.02 3.05 9.08
C ARG A 14 17.86 4.39 9.76
N PHE A 15 17.40 5.41 9.04
CA PHE A 15 17.11 6.73 9.60
C PHE A 15 15.96 6.68 10.62
N LEU A 16 14.86 5.99 10.30
CA LEU A 16 13.73 5.79 11.21
C LEU A 16 14.08 4.92 12.43
N ILE A 17 14.90 3.89 12.26
CA ILE A 17 15.42 3.04 13.36
C ILE A 17 16.39 3.82 14.24
N SER A 18 17.23 4.67 13.64
CA SER A 18 18.12 5.59 14.36
C SER A 18 17.33 6.58 15.21
N LEU A 19 16.24 7.16 14.67
CA LEU A 19 15.32 7.97 15.45
C LEU A 19 14.67 7.14 16.58
N LYS A 20 14.19 5.93 16.31
CA LYS A 20 13.52 5.06 17.31
C LYS A 20 14.43 4.61 18.47
N LYS A 21 15.75 4.71 18.34
CA LYS A 21 16.73 4.30 19.36
C LYS A 21 16.93 5.34 20.49
N ASN A 22 16.40 6.55 20.34
CA ASN A 22 16.44 7.57 21.39
C ASN A 22 15.36 7.33 22.46
N ARG A 23 15.76 7.24 23.74
CA ARG A 23 14.90 7.03 24.94
C ARG A 23 13.70 8.00 25.02
N VAL A 24 13.81 9.20 24.45
CA VAL A 24 12.76 10.23 24.43
C VAL A 24 11.54 9.83 23.58
N ILE A 25 11.75 9.11 22.48
CA ILE A 25 10.67 8.73 21.54
C ILE A 25 9.76 7.65 22.12
N ASN A 26 10.26 6.83 23.06
CA ASN A 26 9.44 5.85 23.77
C ASN A 26 8.44 6.49 24.77
N SER A 27 8.69 7.72 25.25
CA SER A 27 7.74 8.47 26.09
C SER A 27 6.62 9.09 25.25
N ILE A 28 6.98 9.64 24.09
CA ILE A 28 6.08 10.24 23.10
C ILE A 28 5.13 9.21 22.44
N SER A 29 5.60 7.97 22.28
CA SER A 29 4.86 6.83 21.70
C SER A 29 3.54 6.47 22.44
N LYS A 30 3.35 6.89 23.69
CA LYS A 30 2.09 6.65 24.43
C LYS A 30 0.98 7.66 24.13
N ASN A 31 1.30 8.78 23.48
CA ASN A 31 0.33 9.84 23.23
C ASN A 31 -0.39 9.59 21.89
N LYS A 32 -1.65 9.12 21.97
CA LYS A 32 -2.49 8.75 20.80
C LYS A 32 -2.55 9.88 19.76
N PHE A 33 -2.52 11.13 20.20
CA PHE A 33 -2.52 12.31 19.35
C PHE A 33 -1.27 12.42 18.47
N LEU A 34 -0.07 12.26 19.04
CA LEU A 34 1.18 12.37 18.27
C LEU A 34 1.36 11.21 17.28
N ASN A 35 0.99 9.99 17.68
CA ASN A 35 1.01 8.84 16.78
C ASN A 35 0.08 9.01 15.58
N TYR A 36 -1.08 9.64 15.77
CA TYR A 36 -2.01 9.94 14.69
C TYR A 36 -1.40 10.88 13.65
N TRP A 37 -0.81 12.00 14.08
CA TRP A 37 -0.17 12.98 13.19
C TRP A 37 1.05 12.41 12.47
N TYR A 38 1.91 11.67 13.19
CA TYR A 38 3.04 10.96 12.58
C TYR A 38 2.60 10.07 11.43
N HIS A 39 1.52 9.30 11.64
CA HIS A 39 0.96 8.41 10.65
C HIS A 39 0.32 9.14 9.46
N LEU A 40 -0.33 10.28 9.68
CA LEU A 40 -0.86 11.12 8.60
C LEU A 40 0.26 11.73 7.74
N ILE A 41 1.27 12.33 8.38
CA ILE A 41 2.39 12.97 7.66
C ILE A 41 3.11 11.96 6.78
N LEU A 42 3.39 10.75 7.28
CA LEU A 42 4.02 9.70 6.48
C LEU A 42 3.16 9.27 5.27
N ALA A 43 1.84 9.22 5.42
CA ALA A 43 0.96 8.89 4.31
C ALA A 43 0.96 10.01 3.25
N TYR A 44 0.98 11.27 3.68
CA TYR A 44 1.05 12.44 2.80
C TYR A 44 2.38 12.52 2.05
N VAL A 45 3.51 12.35 2.75
CA VAL A 45 4.84 12.30 2.14
C VAL A 45 4.94 11.17 1.12
N GLY A 46 4.38 9.99 1.44
CA GLY A 46 4.27 8.91 0.46
C GLY A 46 3.50 9.32 -0.79
N ALA A 47 2.35 9.96 -0.65
CA ALA A 47 1.57 10.43 -1.79
C ALA A 47 2.34 11.47 -2.63
N LEU A 48 3.07 12.39 -1.99
CA LEU A 48 3.91 13.38 -2.67
C LEU A 48 5.06 12.74 -3.45
N ILE A 49 5.83 11.83 -2.83
CA ILE A 49 6.97 11.15 -3.48
C ILE A 49 6.55 10.43 -4.77
N TYR A 50 5.33 9.87 -4.77
CA TYR A 50 4.79 9.15 -5.92
C TYR A 50 3.82 9.98 -6.78
N CYS A 51 3.75 11.30 -6.56
CA CYS A 51 2.94 12.25 -7.34
C CYS A 51 1.44 11.92 -7.40
N PHE A 52 0.85 11.53 -6.27
CA PHE A 52 -0.58 11.21 -6.11
C PHE A 52 -1.11 10.22 -7.17
N PRO A 53 -0.57 8.99 -7.22
CA PRO A 53 -0.86 8.05 -8.30
C PRO A 53 -2.33 7.62 -8.33
N SER A 54 -3.00 7.56 -7.17
CA SER A 54 -4.44 7.25 -7.07
C SER A 54 -5.36 8.24 -7.81
N ARG A 55 -4.87 9.41 -8.21
CA ARG A 55 -5.64 10.37 -9.03
C ARG A 55 -5.67 10.01 -10.52
N LYS A 56 -4.83 9.06 -10.94
CA LYS A 56 -4.60 8.69 -12.34
C LYS A 56 -5.07 7.27 -12.69
N ILE A 57 -5.63 6.56 -11.72
CA ILE A 57 -6.10 5.17 -11.85
C ILE A 57 -7.36 4.99 -10.99
N PHE A 58 -8.29 4.15 -11.44
CA PHE A 58 -9.47 3.84 -10.63
C PHE A 58 -9.10 2.86 -9.51
N VAL A 59 -9.21 3.25 -8.25
CA VAL A 59 -8.83 2.39 -7.12
C VAL A 59 -10.07 1.82 -6.44
N LEU A 60 -10.25 0.51 -6.46
CA LEU A 60 -11.32 -0.16 -5.72
C LEU A 60 -10.77 -0.77 -4.43
N GLY A 61 -11.25 -0.30 -3.29
CA GLY A 61 -10.90 -0.83 -1.97
C GLY A 61 -11.90 -1.87 -1.50
N ILE A 62 -11.46 -3.11 -1.25
CA ILE A 62 -12.32 -4.19 -0.75
C ILE A 62 -12.04 -4.39 0.75
N THR A 63 -13.05 -4.18 1.59
CA THR A 63 -12.98 -4.37 3.05
C THR A 63 -14.02 -5.40 3.53
N GLY A 64 -13.88 -5.89 4.75
CA GLY A 64 -14.78 -6.87 5.36
C GLY A 64 -14.08 -7.87 6.28
N THR A 65 -14.86 -8.63 7.06
CA THR A 65 -14.36 -9.64 8.00
C THR A 65 -13.94 -10.94 7.30
N LYS A 66 -14.66 -11.35 6.25
CA LYS A 66 -14.38 -12.57 5.45
C LYS A 66 -14.59 -12.28 3.96
N GLY A 67 -14.07 -13.16 3.09
CA GLY A 67 -14.35 -13.13 1.64
C GLY A 67 -13.61 -12.09 0.81
N LYS A 68 -12.91 -11.10 1.40
CA LYS A 68 -12.19 -10.04 0.67
C LYS A 68 -11.32 -10.55 -0.49
N THR A 69 -10.48 -11.55 -0.20
CA THR A 69 -9.55 -12.11 -1.18
C THR A 69 -10.27 -12.86 -2.30
N THR A 70 -11.37 -13.54 -2.01
CA THR A 70 -12.18 -14.19 -3.03
C THR A 70 -12.88 -13.14 -3.89
N THR A 71 -13.52 -12.14 -3.28
CA THR A 71 -14.22 -11.05 -3.97
C THR A 71 -13.28 -10.29 -4.90
N ILE A 72 -12.07 -9.95 -4.43
CA ILE A 72 -11.13 -9.16 -5.23
C ILE A 72 -10.58 -9.95 -6.43
N GLU A 73 -10.37 -11.26 -6.29
CA GLU A 73 -9.96 -12.14 -7.41
C GLU A 73 -11.10 -12.30 -8.44
N LEU A 74 -12.36 -12.43 -7.99
CA LEU A 74 -13.52 -12.49 -8.88
C LEU A 74 -13.69 -11.20 -9.69
N ILE A 75 -13.59 -10.04 -9.04
CA ILE A 75 -13.65 -8.73 -9.72
C ILE A 75 -12.48 -8.58 -10.69
N ASN A 76 -11.27 -8.97 -10.29
CA ASN A 76 -10.10 -8.95 -11.16
C ASN A 76 -10.32 -9.78 -12.43
N ALA A 77 -10.76 -11.03 -12.27
CA ALA A 77 -11.02 -11.93 -13.40
C ALA A 77 -12.11 -11.38 -14.35
N ALA A 78 -13.17 -10.78 -13.80
CA ALA A 78 -14.22 -10.17 -14.60
C ALA A 78 -13.70 -8.97 -15.43
N LEU A 79 -12.93 -8.08 -14.81
CA LEU A 79 -12.33 -6.92 -15.49
C LEU A 79 -11.34 -7.35 -16.58
N GLU A 80 -10.47 -8.32 -16.31
CA GLU A 80 -9.54 -8.85 -17.30
C GLU A 80 -10.26 -9.50 -18.47
N ARG A 81 -11.33 -10.26 -18.20
CA ARG A 81 -12.15 -10.86 -19.25
C ARG A 81 -12.87 -9.82 -20.11
N ALA A 82 -13.11 -8.62 -19.57
CA ALA A 82 -13.61 -7.47 -20.30
C ALA A 82 -12.50 -6.67 -21.02
N GLY A 83 -11.26 -7.18 -21.07
CA GLY A 83 -10.12 -6.54 -21.73
C GLY A 83 -9.50 -5.39 -20.95
N LYS A 84 -9.85 -5.21 -19.67
CA LYS A 84 -9.32 -4.14 -18.83
C LYS A 84 -7.97 -4.50 -18.22
N LYS A 85 -7.05 -3.55 -18.21
CA LYS A 85 -5.74 -3.73 -17.54
C LYS A 85 -5.88 -3.47 -16.04
N THR A 86 -5.54 -4.46 -15.23
CA THR A 86 -5.72 -4.40 -13.78
C THR A 86 -4.41 -4.54 -13.01
N ALA A 87 -4.39 -3.95 -11.81
CA ALA A 87 -3.43 -4.22 -10.77
C ALA A 87 -4.17 -4.75 -9.53
N LEU A 88 -3.57 -5.71 -8.84
CA LEU A 88 -4.14 -6.37 -7.66
C LEU A 88 -3.14 -6.31 -6.51
N LEU A 89 -3.62 -5.87 -5.34
CA LEU A 89 -2.87 -5.95 -4.10
C LEU A 89 -3.72 -6.68 -3.05
N SER A 90 -3.51 -7.98 -2.91
CA SER A 90 -4.24 -8.83 -1.98
C SER A 90 -3.30 -9.58 -1.04
N SER A 91 -3.87 -10.20 0.00
CA SER A 91 -3.13 -11.08 0.90
C SER A 91 -2.56 -12.33 0.22
N LEU A 92 -3.14 -12.75 -0.91
CA LEU A 92 -2.73 -13.93 -1.68
C LEU A 92 -1.62 -13.60 -2.68
N ARG A 93 -1.75 -12.49 -3.41
CA ARG A 93 -0.76 -12.08 -4.40
C ARG A 93 -0.78 -10.58 -4.67
N MET A 94 0.34 -10.12 -5.21
CA MET A 94 0.43 -8.82 -5.87
C MET A 94 0.57 -9.03 -7.37
N LYS A 95 -0.18 -8.26 -8.14
CA LYS A 95 -0.14 -8.30 -9.60
C LYS A 95 -0.17 -6.89 -10.17
N ILE A 96 0.60 -6.66 -11.22
CA ILE A 96 0.54 -5.45 -12.05
C ILE A 96 0.52 -5.92 -13.50
N ASN A 97 -0.61 -5.70 -14.19
CA ASN A 97 -0.82 -6.22 -15.53
C ASN A 97 -0.51 -7.73 -15.58
N ASN A 98 0.25 -8.22 -16.56
CA ASN A 98 0.56 -9.65 -16.69
C ASN A 98 1.59 -10.20 -15.67
N HIS A 99 2.14 -9.35 -14.80
CA HIS A 99 3.14 -9.78 -13.82
C HIS A 99 2.48 -10.03 -12.46
N SER A 100 2.48 -11.29 -12.03
CA SER A 100 1.89 -11.74 -10.76
C SER A 100 2.95 -12.39 -9.88
N ILE A 101 2.96 -12.04 -8.60
CA ILE A 101 3.89 -12.58 -7.60
C ILE A 101 3.07 -12.98 -6.38
N PHE A 102 3.19 -14.24 -5.94
CA PHE A 102 2.56 -14.70 -4.72
C PHE A 102 3.08 -13.94 -3.51
N ASN A 103 2.16 -13.57 -2.62
CA ASN A 103 2.53 -12.89 -1.41
C ASN A 103 3.05 -13.92 -0.39
N THR A 104 4.36 -14.13 -0.37
CA THR A 104 5.04 -14.99 0.62
C THR A 104 5.20 -14.29 1.99
N TRP A 105 4.83 -13.02 2.09
CA TRP A 105 4.91 -12.25 3.31
C TRP A 105 3.66 -12.49 4.15
N GLY A 106 3.79 -13.11 5.33
CA GLY A 106 2.70 -13.35 6.28
C GLY A 106 2.04 -12.10 6.87
N ASN A 107 2.27 -10.91 6.31
CA ASN A 107 1.65 -9.66 6.71
C ASN A 107 0.61 -9.23 5.67
N THR A 108 -0.63 -9.08 6.12
CA THR A 108 -1.83 -8.87 5.30
C THR A 108 -1.92 -7.47 4.66
N MET A 109 -0.97 -6.56 4.94
CA MET A 109 -0.91 -5.27 4.23
C MET A 109 0.48 -4.61 4.34
N PRO A 110 1.12 -4.23 3.23
CA PRO A 110 2.42 -3.58 3.24
C PRO A 110 2.33 -2.10 3.70
N GLY A 111 3.47 -1.49 3.99
CA GLY A 111 3.56 -0.11 4.52
C GLY A 111 2.98 0.96 3.57
N ARG A 112 2.70 2.16 4.09
CA ARG A 112 2.05 3.28 3.35
C ARG A 112 2.75 3.63 2.03
N PHE A 113 4.08 3.67 2.05
CA PHE A 113 4.91 3.93 0.88
C PHE A 113 4.79 2.83 -0.17
N PHE A 114 4.55 1.59 0.25
CA PHE A 114 4.38 0.47 -0.66
C PHE A 114 3.11 0.64 -1.49
N ILE A 115 1.98 1.01 -0.87
CA ILE A 115 0.72 1.17 -1.59
C ILE A 115 0.84 2.30 -2.62
N GLN A 116 1.43 3.44 -2.23
CA GLN A 116 1.67 4.54 -3.17
C GLN A 116 2.61 4.12 -4.31
N LYS A 117 3.69 3.39 -4.01
CA LYS A 117 4.60 2.82 -5.02
C LYS A 117 3.91 1.84 -5.96
N PHE A 118 3.08 0.97 -5.40
CA PHE A 118 2.30 -0.02 -6.15
C PHE A 118 1.36 0.68 -7.13
N LEU A 119 0.61 1.69 -6.67
CA LEU A 119 -0.27 2.48 -7.53
C LEU A 119 0.52 3.24 -8.60
N ALA A 120 1.69 3.80 -8.27
CA ALA A 120 2.55 4.46 -9.25
C ALA A 120 3.06 3.48 -10.33
N LYS A 121 3.43 2.25 -9.93
CA LYS A 121 3.80 1.19 -10.88
C LYS A 121 2.62 0.73 -11.73
N ALA A 122 1.41 0.66 -11.16
CA ALA A 122 0.20 0.32 -11.89
C ALA A 122 -0.13 1.39 -12.95
N VAL A 123 -0.05 2.67 -12.58
CA VAL A 123 -0.19 3.80 -13.53
C VAL A 123 0.87 3.72 -14.63
N ALA A 124 2.14 3.47 -14.28
CA ALA A 124 3.22 3.35 -15.25
C ALA A 124 3.06 2.13 -16.19
N ALA A 125 2.37 1.09 -15.73
CA ALA A 125 2.02 -0.10 -16.51
C ALA A 125 0.69 0.07 -17.28
N ASP A 126 0.12 1.27 -17.31
CA ASP A 126 -1.12 1.61 -18.01
C ASP A 126 -2.33 0.79 -17.51
N CYS A 127 -2.34 0.43 -16.22
CA CYS A 127 -3.50 -0.19 -15.60
C CYS A 127 -4.64 0.83 -15.44
N GLU A 128 -5.86 0.44 -15.81
CA GLU A 128 -7.07 1.25 -15.64
C GLU A 128 -7.64 1.10 -14.22
N TYR A 129 -7.52 -0.09 -13.64
CA TYR A 129 -8.08 -0.43 -12.33
C TYR A 129 -7.01 -0.97 -11.37
N ALA A 130 -7.00 -0.46 -10.14
CA ALA A 130 -6.23 -0.99 -9.03
C ALA A 130 -7.18 -1.53 -7.95
N LEU A 131 -7.18 -2.84 -7.78
CA LEU A 131 -7.95 -3.54 -6.76
C LEU A 131 -7.07 -3.71 -5.53
N VAL A 132 -7.47 -3.11 -4.40
CA VAL A 132 -6.70 -3.14 -3.15
C VAL A 132 -7.52 -3.78 -2.04
N GLU A 133 -6.99 -4.88 -1.48
CA GLU A 133 -7.54 -5.49 -0.28
C GLU A 133 -7.20 -4.62 0.94
N VAL A 134 -8.24 -4.07 1.58
CA VAL A 134 -8.11 -3.21 2.76
C VAL A 134 -8.45 -4.04 4.01
N THR A 135 -7.44 -4.28 4.84
CA THR A 135 -7.61 -4.99 6.11
C THR A 135 -7.97 -4.03 7.25
N SER A 136 -8.65 -4.52 8.28
CA SER A 136 -8.98 -3.76 9.50
C SER A 136 -7.74 -3.09 10.12
N GLN A 137 -6.63 -3.83 10.19
CA GLN A 137 -5.31 -3.32 10.63
C GLN A 137 -4.84 -2.11 9.80
N GLY A 138 -5.13 -2.11 8.50
CA GLY A 138 -4.78 -1.04 7.56
C GLY A 138 -5.63 0.22 7.70
N VAL A 139 -6.90 0.06 8.09
CA VAL A 139 -7.81 1.17 8.40
C VAL A 139 -7.35 1.89 9.66
N VAL A 140 -7.13 1.14 10.76
CA VAL A 140 -6.63 1.68 12.04
C VAL A 140 -5.29 2.38 11.87
N SER A 141 -4.44 1.83 11.01
CA SER A 141 -3.15 2.42 10.69
C SER A 141 -3.25 3.53 9.64
N ASN A 142 -4.37 4.18 9.34
CA ASN A 142 -4.45 5.29 8.36
C ASN A 142 -3.80 5.00 6.98
N ARG A 143 -3.61 3.74 6.57
CA ARG A 143 -2.84 3.42 5.34
C ARG A 143 -3.65 3.65 4.06
N HIS A 144 -4.95 3.84 4.23
CA HIS A 144 -5.91 4.25 3.20
C HIS A 144 -5.89 5.78 2.93
N ARG A 145 -5.29 6.58 3.82
CA ARG A 145 -5.27 8.05 3.68
C ARG A 145 -4.47 8.44 2.44
N PHE A 146 -4.97 9.46 1.72
CA PHE A 146 -4.40 9.97 0.45
C PHE A 146 -4.43 8.95 -0.71
N ILE A 147 -5.32 7.97 -0.64
CA ILE A 147 -5.77 7.17 -1.77
C ILE A 147 -7.17 7.63 -2.11
N ARG A 148 -7.38 8.01 -3.38
CA ARG A 148 -8.72 8.26 -3.91
C ARG A 148 -9.31 6.91 -4.31
N PHE A 149 -10.10 6.33 -3.41
CA PHE A 149 -10.99 5.21 -3.73
C PHE A 149 -12.21 5.72 -4.50
#